data_AF-A0A4Q2XQD1-F1
#
_entry.id   AF-A0A4Q2XQD1-F1
#
_cell.length_a   1.000
_cell.length_b   1.000
_cell.length_c   1.000
_cell.angle_alpha   90.00
_cell.angle_beta   90.00
_cell.angle_gamma   90.00
#
_symmetry.space_group_name_H-M   'P 1'
#
loop_
_entity.id
_entity.type
_entity.pdbx_description
1 polymer ?
#
loop_
_entity_poly.entity_id
_entity_poly.type
_entity_poly.pdbx_seq_one_letter_code
_entity_poly.pdbx_strand_id
1 'polypeptide(L)'
;RMPCLYLDPFSGRSPSRLGVLWDAIALTNGEKQVVEALRIISPDIEAVSMIGSENGNRSRTVIAKSRQFRAPVSLRTFGDGVNRLFGIILSLVNAAGGVLLVDEIENGLHHSILPEVWRVIFQMADELNVQIFATSHSWDCVDSFQQAANVHPQTGVLARLTALDGRIIPTLFSENELRIAARDQIEVR
;
A
#
# COMPACT_ATOMS: atom_id res chain seq x y z
N ARG A 1 -0.38 -22.57 -7.50
CA ARG A 1 -1.52 -21.94 -6.78
C ARG A 1 -1.29 -20.44 -6.86
N MET A 2 -2.28 -19.65 -7.28
CA MET A 2 -2.15 -18.18 -7.37
C MET A 2 -1.99 -17.59 -5.96
N PRO A 3 -0.97 -16.74 -5.69
CA PRO A 3 -0.83 -16.05 -4.41
C PRO A 3 -2.05 -15.18 -4.11
N CYS A 4 -2.49 -15.17 -2.85
CA CYS A 4 -3.56 -14.28 -2.39
C CYS A 4 -3.23 -13.82 -0.96
N LEU A 5 -3.01 -12.53 -0.78
CA LEU A 5 -2.69 -11.92 0.51
C LEU A 5 -3.78 -10.94 0.91
N TYR A 6 -4.09 -10.87 2.21
CA TYR A 6 -5.06 -9.91 2.77
C TYR A 6 -4.42 -9.04 3.84
N LEU A 7 -4.39 -7.72 3.66
CA LEU A 7 -3.94 -6.76 4.66
C LEU A 7 -5.14 -6.09 5.31
N ASP A 8 -5.37 -6.33 6.60
CA ASP A 8 -6.32 -5.53 7.37
C ASP A 8 -5.73 -4.15 7.73
N PRO A 9 -6.53 -3.21 8.27
CA PRO A 9 -6.08 -1.85 8.55
C PRO A 9 -4.90 -1.79 9.54
N PHE A 10 -4.69 -2.82 10.35
CA PHE A 10 -3.71 -2.86 11.43
C PHE A 10 -2.57 -3.86 11.18
N SER A 11 -2.80 -5.01 10.53
CA SER A 11 -1.78 -6.05 10.38
C SER A 11 -0.67 -5.73 9.39
N GLY A 12 -0.84 -4.72 8.54
CA GLY A 12 0.27 -4.12 7.77
C GLY A 12 1.38 -3.55 8.65
N ARG A 13 1.17 -3.47 9.97
CA ARG A 13 2.16 -3.05 10.97
C ARG A 13 2.59 -4.19 11.91
N SER A 14 2.04 -5.40 11.75
CA SER A 14 2.33 -6.55 12.60
C SER A 14 3.74 -7.07 12.34
N PRO A 15 4.68 -6.93 13.30
CA PRO A 15 6.08 -7.23 13.00
C PRO A 15 6.35 -8.72 12.77
N SER A 16 5.53 -9.61 13.36
CA SER A 16 5.62 -11.06 13.13
C SER A 16 5.22 -11.42 11.71
N ARG A 17 4.12 -10.84 11.21
CA ARG A 17 3.64 -11.06 9.85
C ARG A 17 4.60 -10.48 8.81
N LEU A 18 5.02 -9.22 8.99
CA LEU A 18 6.00 -8.59 8.12
C LEU A 18 7.33 -9.36 8.12
N GLY A 19 7.73 -9.92 9.27
CA GLY A 19 8.89 -10.78 9.37
C GLY A 19 8.83 -12.00 8.45
N VAL A 20 7.70 -12.69 8.41
CA VAL A 20 7.48 -13.85 7.51
C VAL A 20 7.55 -13.43 6.04
N LEU A 21 6.92 -12.30 5.68
CA LEU A 21 6.94 -11.79 4.31
C LEU A 21 8.34 -11.31 3.89
N TRP A 22 9.09 -10.74 4.82
CA TRP A 22 10.48 -10.33 4.59
C TRP A 22 11.39 -11.55 4.40
N ASP A 23 11.25 -12.57 5.25
CA ASP A 23 12.03 -13.80 5.14
C ASP A 23 11.78 -14.51 3.79
N ALA A 24 10.56 -14.43 3.24
CA ALA A 24 10.21 -15.02 1.95
C ALA A 24 10.89 -14.35 0.75
N ILE A 25 11.29 -13.09 0.87
CA ILE A 25 11.96 -12.33 -0.19
C ILE A 25 13.47 -12.16 0.07
N ALA A 26 13.96 -12.67 1.19
CA ALA A 26 15.34 -12.47 1.62
C ALA A 26 16.34 -12.98 0.57
N LEU A 27 17.36 -12.18 0.25
CA LEU A 27 18.36 -12.47 -0.78
C LEU A 27 17.79 -12.65 -2.20
N THR A 28 16.63 -12.06 -2.49
CA THR A 28 16.03 -12.03 -3.83
C THR A 28 15.96 -10.60 -4.37
N ASN A 29 15.55 -10.45 -5.64
CA ASN A 29 15.26 -9.12 -6.21
C ASN A 29 14.11 -8.40 -5.49
N GLY A 30 13.26 -9.12 -4.75
CA GLY A 30 12.17 -8.54 -3.98
C GLY A 30 12.65 -7.50 -2.96
N GLU A 31 13.81 -7.69 -2.33
CA GLU A 31 14.37 -6.69 -1.41
C GLU A 31 14.65 -5.36 -2.12
N LYS A 32 15.19 -5.41 -3.34
CA LYS A 32 15.49 -4.22 -4.15
C LYS A 32 14.21 -3.51 -4.54
N GLN A 33 13.20 -4.26 -4.99
CA GLN A 33 11.89 -3.70 -5.34
C GLN A 33 11.24 -2.99 -4.16
N VAL A 34 11.34 -3.56 -2.94
CA VAL A 34 10.83 -2.90 -1.73
C VAL A 34 11.54 -1.56 -1.47
N VAL A 35 12.86 -1.54 -1.56
CA VAL A 35 13.65 -0.33 -1.32
C VAL A 35 13.40 0.73 -2.40
N GLU A 36 13.36 0.34 -3.67
CA GLU A 36 13.11 1.26 -4.80
C GLU A 36 11.73 1.91 -4.70
N ALA A 37 10.70 1.13 -4.39
CA ALA A 37 9.35 1.64 -4.19
C ALA A 37 9.23 2.59 -2.98
N LEU A 38 9.91 2.28 -1.86
CA LEU A 38 9.94 3.19 -0.70
C LEU A 38 10.61 4.53 -1.01
N ARG A 39 11.63 4.53 -1.87
CA ARG A 39 12.38 5.75 -2.24
C ARG A 39 11.56 6.75 -3.05
N ILE A 40 10.46 6.31 -3.65
CA ILE A 40 9.52 7.23 -4.33
C ILE A 40 8.93 8.23 -3.32
N ILE A 41 8.68 7.80 -2.07
CA ILE A 41 8.12 8.65 -1.01
C ILE A 41 9.19 9.16 -0.04
N SER A 42 10.22 8.36 0.26
CA SER A 42 11.34 8.74 1.13
C SER A 42 12.68 8.52 0.41
N PRO A 43 13.10 9.46 -0.47
CA PRO A 43 14.26 9.28 -1.36
C PRO A 43 15.60 9.05 -0.65
N ASP A 44 15.67 9.44 0.62
CA ASP A 44 16.84 9.33 1.48
C ASP A 44 17.07 7.92 2.05
N ILE A 45 16.07 7.03 2.00
CA ILE A 45 16.21 5.62 2.37
C ILE A 45 17.18 4.94 1.40
N GLU A 46 18.18 4.25 1.94
CA GLU A 46 19.20 3.52 1.17
C GLU A 46 19.01 2.01 1.23
N ALA A 47 18.52 1.50 2.35
CA ALA A 47 18.29 0.07 2.57
C ALA A 47 17.28 -0.13 3.70
N VAL A 48 16.59 -1.27 3.68
CA VAL A 48 15.65 -1.71 4.73
C VAL A 48 15.96 -3.15 5.10
N SER A 49 15.78 -3.51 6.37
CA SER A 49 15.90 -4.89 6.86
C SER A 49 15.01 -5.11 8.08
N MET A 50 14.78 -6.36 8.45
CA MET A 50 14.10 -6.72 9.69
C MET A 50 15.06 -7.46 10.62
N ILE A 51 15.27 -6.92 11.82
CA ILE A 51 16.12 -7.51 12.85
C ILE A 51 15.29 -8.01 14.02
N GLY A 52 15.79 -9.05 14.71
CA GLY A 52 15.20 -9.52 15.96
C GLY A 52 15.42 -8.52 17.11
N SER A 53 14.47 -8.45 18.05
CA SER A 53 14.67 -7.74 19.31
C SER A 53 15.57 -8.55 20.26
N GLU A 54 16.51 -7.89 20.92
CA GLU A 54 17.44 -8.51 21.88
C GLU A 54 16.73 -9.09 23.12
N ASN A 55 15.49 -8.67 23.41
CA ASN A 55 14.79 -8.99 24.66
C ASN A 55 14.07 -10.35 24.69
N GLY A 56 14.52 -11.36 23.96
CA GLY A 56 13.96 -12.72 24.01
C GLY A 56 12.52 -12.89 23.51
N ASN A 57 11.86 -11.79 23.13
CA ASN A 57 10.57 -11.81 22.47
C ASN A 57 10.80 -11.95 20.96
N ARG A 58 10.06 -12.84 20.28
CA ARG A 58 10.12 -13.08 18.83
C ARG A 58 9.69 -11.88 17.97
N SER A 59 9.59 -10.69 18.56
CA SER A 59 9.23 -9.47 17.86
C SER A 59 10.43 -8.98 17.05
N ARG A 60 10.25 -8.94 15.73
CA ARG A 60 11.17 -8.25 14.83
C ARG A 60 10.85 -6.76 14.78
N THR A 61 11.81 -5.97 14.33
CA THR A 61 11.64 -4.54 14.05
C THR A 61 12.19 -4.24 12.67
N VAL A 62 11.45 -3.44 11.90
CA VAL A 62 11.93 -2.94 10.61
C VAL A 62 12.89 -1.79 10.86
N ILE A 63 14.09 -1.88 10.31
CA ILE A 63 15.12 -0.85 10.37
C ILE A 63 15.44 -0.35 8.97
N ALA A 64 15.81 0.92 8.87
CA ALA A 64 16.23 1.55 7.64
C ALA A 64 17.58 2.24 7.81
N LYS A 65 18.43 2.09 6.78
CA LYS A 65 19.58 2.97 6.57
C LYS A 65 19.11 4.15 5.74
N SER A 66 19.44 5.36 6.15
CA SER A 66 19.12 6.59 5.43
C SER A 66 20.27 7.57 5.50
N ARG A 67 20.39 8.44 4.49
CA ARG A 67 21.36 9.53 4.43
C ARG A 67 21.19 10.57 5.56
N GLN A 68 20.03 10.60 6.21
CA GLN A 68 19.73 11.56 7.28
C GLN A 68 20.32 11.12 8.64
N PHE A 69 20.65 9.83 8.81
CA PHE A 69 21.07 9.28 10.09
C PHE A 69 22.46 8.63 9.98
N ARG A 70 23.26 8.74 11.05
CA ARG A 70 24.62 8.16 11.09
C ARG A 70 24.63 6.63 11.23
N ALA A 71 23.54 6.06 11.73
CA ALA A 71 23.36 4.64 11.97
C ALA A 71 21.94 4.23 11.52
N PRO A 72 21.69 2.93 11.28
CA PRO A 72 20.34 2.45 11.01
C PRO A 72 19.38 2.82 12.14
N VAL A 73 18.18 3.28 11.77
CA VAL A 73 17.12 3.64 12.70
C VAL A 73 15.89 2.78 12.46
N SER A 74 14.98 2.73 13.43
CA SER A 74 13.68 2.10 13.21
C SER A 74 12.95 2.79 12.06
N LEU A 75 12.29 2.02 11.18
CA LEU A 75 11.47 2.60 10.11
C LEU A 75 10.36 3.50 10.69
N ARG A 76 9.94 3.27 11.95
CA ARG A 76 8.98 4.14 12.68
C ARG A 76 9.43 5.60 12.77
N THR A 77 10.74 5.87 12.71
CA THR A 77 11.29 7.24 12.71
C THR A 77 10.87 8.03 11.47
N PHE A 78 10.51 7.38 10.37
CA PHE A 78 10.03 8.00 9.13
C PHE A 78 8.52 8.32 9.15
N GLY A 79 7.85 8.05 10.26
CA GLY A 79 6.42 8.27 10.43
C GLY A 79 5.55 7.09 9.97
N ASP A 80 4.31 7.11 10.43
CA ASP A 80 3.36 6.01 10.24
C ASP A 80 3.05 5.72 8.78
N GLY A 81 3.06 6.75 7.92
CA GLY A 81 2.76 6.57 6.50
C GLY A 81 3.80 5.73 5.77
N VAL A 82 5.09 5.95 6.03
CA VAL A 82 6.18 5.12 5.47
C VAL A 82 6.10 3.68 5.99
N ASN A 83 5.71 3.49 7.25
CA ASN A 83 5.54 2.16 7.83
C ASN A 83 4.36 1.41 7.21
N ARG A 84 3.22 2.08 7.00
CA ARG A 84 2.06 1.50 6.30
C ARG A 84 2.43 1.16 4.86
N LEU A 85 3.11 2.06 4.15
CA LEU A 85 3.53 1.84 2.78
C LEU A 85 4.50 0.64 2.67
N PHE A 86 5.46 0.50 3.58
CA PHE A 86 6.34 -0.67 3.63
C PHE A 86 5.54 -1.97 3.69
N GLY A 87 4.52 -2.04 4.56
CA GLY A 87 3.66 -3.22 4.66
C GLY A 87 2.89 -3.53 3.38
N ILE A 88 2.39 -2.50 2.68
CA ILE A 88 1.70 -2.64 1.39
C ILE A 88 2.68 -3.13 0.31
N ILE A 89 3.83 -2.46 0.14
CA ILE A 89 4.85 -2.81 -0.86
C ILE A 89 5.36 -4.24 -0.63
N LEU A 90 5.69 -4.59 0.61
CA LEU A 90 6.17 -5.93 0.94
C LEU A 90 5.12 -7.01 0.59
N SER A 91 3.84 -6.69 0.79
CA SER A 91 2.75 -7.60 0.43
C SER A 91 2.52 -7.69 -1.08
N LEU A 92 2.72 -6.60 -1.83
CA LEU A 92 2.68 -6.63 -3.29
C LEU A 92 3.75 -7.58 -3.85
N VAL A 93 5.00 -7.44 -3.40
CA VAL A 93 6.11 -8.31 -3.82
C VAL A 93 5.80 -9.78 -3.53
N ASN A 94 5.22 -10.07 -2.35
CA ASN A 94 4.83 -11.44 -1.99
C ASN A 94 3.56 -11.95 -2.69
N ALA A 95 2.78 -11.06 -3.32
CA ALA A 95 1.57 -11.39 -4.07
C ALA A 95 1.80 -11.49 -5.59
N ALA A 96 3.06 -11.37 -6.06
CA ALA A 96 3.41 -11.36 -7.47
C ALA A 96 2.72 -12.47 -8.29
N GLY A 97 2.10 -12.09 -9.42
CA GLY A 97 1.31 -12.97 -10.27
C GLY A 97 -0.03 -13.40 -9.66
N GLY A 98 -0.54 -12.69 -8.65
CA GLY A 98 -1.71 -13.06 -7.87
C GLY A 98 -2.59 -11.89 -7.44
N VAL A 99 -3.16 -11.99 -6.24
CA VAL A 99 -4.15 -11.04 -5.72
C VAL A 99 -3.70 -10.46 -4.39
N LEU A 100 -3.86 -9.14 -4.23
CA LEU A 100 -3.72 -8.46 -2.95
C LEU A 100 -5.05 -7.81 -2.55
N LEU A 101 -5.54 -8.15 -1.37
CA LEU A 101 -6.72 -7.55 -0.75
C LEU A 101 -6.25 -6.58 0.34
N VAL A 102 -6.62 -5.32 0.28
CA VAL A 102 -6.21 -4.30 1.27
C VAL A 102 -7.43 -3.61 1.84
N ASP A 103 -7.61 -3.72 3.14
CA ASP A 103 -8.66 -3.03 3.87
C ASP A 103 -8.14 -1.68 4.40
N GLU A 104 -8.96 -0.64 4.23
CA GLU A 104 -8.64 0.77 4.54
C GLU A 104 -7.22 1.13 4.06
N ILE A 105 -7.04 1.15 2.75
CA ILE A 105 -5.72 1.32 2.14
C ILE A 105 -5.03 2.62 2.60
N GLU A 106 -5.81 3.67 2.84
CA GLU A 106 -5.37 4.98 3.33
C GLU A 106 -4.99 5.02 4.82
N ASN A 107 -5.28 3.97 5.61
CA ASN A 107 -5.21 4.07 7.07
C ASN A 107 -3.80 4.45 7.58
N GLY A 108 -3.71 5.63 8.20
CA GLY A 108 -2.46 6.20 8.71
C GLY A 108 -1.57 6.88 7.66
N LEU A 109 -2.05 7.04 6.43
CA LEU A 109 -1.42 7.86 5.40
C LEU A 109 -1.99 9.28 5.46
N HIS A 110 -1.11 10.28 5.43
CA HIS A 110 -1.52 11.67 5.34
C HIS A 110 -2.06 11.96 3.92
N HIS A 111 -3.13 12.75 3.79
CA HIS A 111 -3.77 13.00 2.49
C HIS A 111 -2.79 13.51 1.42
N SER A 112 -1.80 14.32 1.83
CA SER A 112 -0.81 14.91 0.92
C SER A 112 0.13 13.91 0.24
N ILE A 113 0.19 12.65 0.71
CA ILE A 113 1.04 11.61 0.10
C ILE A 113 0.22 10.56 -0.66
N LEU A 114 -1.11 10.60 -0.58
CA LEU A 114 -1.98 9.61 -1.21
C LEU A 114 -1.80 9.53 -2.73
N PRO A 115 -1.62 10.64 -3.49
CA PRO A 115 -1.36 10.55 -4.93
C PRO A 115 -0.07 9.78 -5.24
N GLU A 116 1.01 10.05 -4.51
CA GLU A 116 2.29 9.36 -4.67
C GLU A 116 2.18 7.88 -4.27
N VAL A 117 1.49 7.57 -3.18
CA VAL A 117 1.21 6.19 -2.75
C VAL A 117 0.49 5.42 -3.85
N TRP A 118 -0.56 6.00 -4.45
CA TRP A 118 -1.27 5.34 -5.54
C TRP A 118 -0.41 5.12 -6.77
N ARG A 119 0.45 6.08 -7.14
CA ARG A 119 1.41 5.88 -8.24
C ARG A 119 2.35 4.71 -7.98
N VAL A 120 2.91 4.62 -6.76
CA VAL A 120 3.75 3.47 -6.36
C VAL A 120 2.96 2.16 -6.47
N ILE A 121 1.73 2.14 -5.97
CA ILE A 121 0.88 0.93 -5.99
C ILE A 121 0.57 0.51 -7.43
N PHE A 122 0.17 1.43 -8.31
CA PHE A 122 -0.11 1.10 -9.71
C PHE A 122 1.13 0.59 -10.44
N GLN A 123 2.27 1.26 -10.28
CA GLN A 123 3.52 0.83 -10.88
C GLN A 123 3.89 -0.58 -10.44
N MET A 124 3.88 -0.83 -9.12
CA MET A 124 4.19 -2.15 -8.55
C MET A 124 3.19 -3.23 -8.98
N ALA A 125 1.91 -2.90 -9.07
CA ALA A 125 0.86 -3.83 -9.49
C ALA A 125 1.07 -4.30 -10.93
N ASP A 126 1.42 -3.37 -11.83
CA ASP A 126 1.72 -3.65 -13.23
C ASP A 126 3.00 -4.50 -13.35
N GLU A 127 4.10 -4.05 -12.73
CA GLU A 127 5.40 -4.74 -12.77
C GLU A 127 5.34 -6.17 -12.22
N LEU A 128 4.56 -6.40 -11.16
CA LEU A 128 4.44 -7.69 -10.50
C LEU A 128 3.25 -8.52 -10.99
N ASN A 129 2.45 -8.01 -11.92
CA ASN A 129 1.19 -8.63 -12.37
C ASN A 129 0.29 -9.02 -11.18
N VAL A 130 -0.04 -8.04 -10.33
CA VAL A 130 -0.88 -8.23 -9.14
C VAL A 130 -2.21 -7.51 -9.31
N GLN A 131 -3.32 -8.23 -9.14
CA GLN A 131 -4.64 -7.64 -9.04
C GLN A 131 -4.91 -7.17 -7.60
N ILE A 132 -5.26 -5.90 -7.44
CA ILE A 132 -5.50 -5.31 -6.12
C ILE A 132 -7.00 -5.04 -5.94
N PHE A 133 -7.54 -5.47 -4.80
CA PHE A 133 -8.83 -5.02 -4.30
C PHE A 133 -8.60 -4.22 -3.03
N ALA A 134 -8.99 -2.96 -3.04
CA ALA A 134 -8.81 -2.06 -1.91
C ALA A 134 -10.15 -1.51 -1.43
N THR A 135 -10.34 -1.42 -0.12
CA THR A 135 -11.44 -0.67 0.48
C THR A 135 -10.95 0.68 0.97
N SER A 136 -11.84 1.66 0.96
CA SER A 136 -11.59 2.99 1.48
C SER A 136 -12.92 3.64 1.86
N HIS A 137 -12.88 4.48 2.89
CA HIS A 137 -13.99 5.39 3.22
C HIS A 137 -13.59 6.86 3.05
N SER A 138 -12.35 7.12 2.63
CA SER A 138 -11.77 8.44 2.49
C SER A 138 -11.99 9.01 1.08
N TRP A 139 -12.62 10.17 1.03
CA TRP A 139 -12.79 10.91 -0.23
C TRP A 139 -11.43 11.35 -0.80
N ASP A 140 -10.50 11.78 0.06
CA ASP A 140 -9.13 12.13 -0.36
C ASP A 140 -8.40 10.95 -1.00
N CYS A 141 -8.65 9.73 -0.52
CA CYS A 141 -8.10 8.51 -1.10
C CYS A 141 -8.70 8.21 -2.47
N VAL A 142 -10.01 8.36 -2.62
CA VAL A 142 -10.71 8.19 -3.91
C VAL A 142 -10.26 9.24 -4.93
N ASP A 143 -10.17 10.51 -4.53
CA ASP A 143 -9.68 11.59 -5.39
C ASP A 143 -8.22 11.35 -5.82
N SER A 144 -7.35 10.99 -4.88
CA SER A 144 -5.95 10.67 -5.16
C SER A 144 -5.79 9.45 -6.07
N PHE A 145 -6.65 8.43 -5.90
CA PHE A 145 -6.71 7.27 -6.78
C PHE A 145 -7.01 7.71 -8.22
N GLN A 146 -8.00 8.58 -8.41
CA GLN A 146 -8.35 9.10 -9.74
C GLN A 146 -7.20 9.88 -10.37
N GLN A 147 -6.55 10.75 -9.60
CA GLN A 147 -5.40 11.52 -10.09
C GLN A 147 -4.27 10.61 -10.59
N ALA A 148 -3.99 9.52 -9.86
CA ALA A 148 -2.97 8.55 -10.25
C ALA A 148 -3.42 7.65 -11.42
N ALA A 149 -4.68 7.22 -11.43
CA ALA A 149 -5.26 6.39 -12.50
C ALA A 149 -5.24 7.11 -13.85
N ASN A 150 -5.50 8.43 -13.90
CA ASN A 150 -5.46 9.21 -15.14
C ASN A 150 -4.10 9.21 -15.85
N VAL A 151 -3.01 8.89 -15.15
CA VAL A 151 -1.65 8.82 -15.72
C VAL A 151 -1.36 7.44 -16.34
N HIS A 152 -2.11 6.40 -15.94
CA HIS A 152 -1.97 5.04 -16.44
C HIS A 152 -3.20 4.67 -17.32
N PRO A 153 -3.06 4.46 -18.65
CA PRO A 153 -4.18 4.32 -19.59
C PRO A 153 -5.18 3.17 -19.36
N GLN A 154 -4.93 2.28 -18.40
CA GLN A 154 -5.83 1.23 -17.95
C GLN A 154 -5.64 0.93 -16.45
N THR A 155 -6.68 0.33 -15.84
CA THR A 155 -6.72 -0.51 -14.62
C THR A 155 -7.18 0.09 -13.28
N GLY A 156 -8.04 1.11 -13.30
CA GLY A 156 -8.77 1.52 -12.10
C GLY A 156 -10.30 1.38 -12.24
N VAL A 157 -10.97 0.68 -11.32
CA VAL A 157 -12.43 0.71 -11.20
C VAL A 157 -12.81 1.03 -9.77
N LEU A 158 -13.67 2.03 -9.56
CA LEU A 158 -14.29 2.25 -8.26
C LEU A 158 -15.65 1.54 -8.21
N ALA A 159 -15.87 0.75 -7.17
CA ALA A 159 -17.16 0.20 -6.82
C ALA A 159 -17.66 0.86 -5.53
N ARG A 160 -18.69 1.70 -5.60
CA ARG A 160 -19.39 2.19 -4.41
C ARG A 160 -20.39 1.15 -3.97
N LEU A 161 -20.37 0.79 -2.70
CA LEU A 161 -21.31 -0.16 -2.10
C LEU A 161 -22.38 0.60 -1.33
N THR A 162 -23.64 0.50 -1.75
CA THR A 162 -24.77 1.18 -1.10
C THR A 162 -25.73 0.15 -0.50
N ALA A 163 -26.11 0.35 0.76
CA ALA A 163 -27.13 -0.46 1.43
C ALA A 163 -28.53 0.07 1.11
N LEU A 164 -29.36 -0.72 0.44
CA LEU A 164 -30.75 -0.39 0.11
C LEU A 164 -31.64 -1.60 0.43
N ASP A 165 -32.68 -1.39 1.24
CA ASP A 165 -33.66 -2.42 1.64
C ASP A 165 -33.01 -3.72 2.16
N GLY A 166 -31.94 -3.60 2.95
CA GLY A 166 -31.20 -4.73 3.51
C GLY A 166 -30.29 -5.47 2.52
N ARG A 167 -30.08 -4.94 1.32
CA ARG A 167 -29.17 -5.48 0.29
C ARG A 167 -28.02 -4.52 0.02
N ILE A 168 -26.85 -5.05 -0.30
CA ILE A 168 -25.70 -4.26 -0.78
C ILE A 168 -25.73 -4.24 -2.31
N ILE A 169 -25.79 -3.05 -2.88
CA ILE A 169 -25.83 -2.82 -4.33
C ILE A 169 -24.52 -2.12 -4.74
N PRO A 170 -23.72 -2.71 -5.66
CA PRO A 170 -22.54 -2.04 -6.19
C PRO A 170 -22.92 -1.09 -7.33
N THR A 171 -22.41 0.14 -7.27
CA THR A 171 -22.36 1.08 -8.40
C THR A 171 -20.92 1.17 -8.88
N LEU A 172 -20.69 0.82 -10.15
CA LEU A 172 -19.37 0.92 -10.76
C LEU A 172 -19.22 2.29 -11.41
N PHE A 173 -18.03 2.87 -11.26
CA PHE A 173 -17.66 4.10 -11.93
C PHE A 173 -16.41 3.84 -12.78
N SER A 174 -16.52 4.10 -14.07
CA SER A 174 -15.38 4.21 -14.98
C SER A 174 -14.56 5.46 -14.69
N GLU A 175 -13.32 5.55 -15.18
CA GLU A 175 -12.45 6.73 -15.01
C GLU A 175 -13.13 8.05 -15.40
N ASN A 176 -13.91 8.04 -16.48
CA ASN A 176 -14.64 9.22 -16.95
C ASN A 176 -15.79 9.61 -16.00
N GLU A 177 -16.53 8.63 -15.49
CA GLU A 177 -17.64 8.86 -14.55
C GLU A 177 -17.12 9.29 -13.17
N LEU A 178 -16.00 8.71 -12.74
CA LEU A 178 -15.24 9.07 -11.54
C LEU A 178 -14.85 10.55 -11.54
N ARG A 179 -14.25 11.01 -12.64
CA ARG A 179 -13.83 12.41 -12.81
C ARG A 179 -15.00 13.39 -12.72
N ILE A 180 -16.17 13.01 -13.23
CA ILE A 180 -17.38 13.84 -13.16
C ILE A 180 -17.93 13.85 -11.72
N ALA A 181 -18.04 12.68 -11.09
CA ALA A 181 -18.55 12.55 -9.72
C ALA A 181 -17.70 13.30 -8.69
N ALA A 182 -16.36 13.26 -8.82
CA ALA A 182 -15.45 14.00 -7.93
C ALA A 182 -15.53 15.52 -8.13
N ARG A 183 -15.66 15.99 -9.39
CA ARG A 183 -15.74 17.42 -9.72
C ARG A 183 -17.00 18.08 -9.17
N ASP A 184 -18.12 17.37 -9.16
CA ASP A 184 -19.42 17.91 -8.80
C ASP A 184 -19.73 17.82 -7.29
N GLN A 185 -18.76 17.39 -6.45
CA GLN A 185 -18.97 17.07 -5.03
C GLN A 185 -20.23 16.21 -4.79
N ILE A 186 -20.60 15.39 -5.78
CA ILE A 186 -21.71 14.45 -5.62
C ILE A 186 -21.26 13.49 -4.54
N GLU A 187 -21.99 13.44 -3.44
CA GLU A 187 -21.62 12.64 -2.27
C GLU A 187 -21.51 11.16 -2.71
N VAL A 188 -20.27 10.68 -2.86
CA VAL A 188 -19.95 9.30 -3.28
C VAL A 188 -19.94 8.36 -2.07
N ARG A 189 -20.44 8.81 -0.91
CA ARG A 189 -20.58 8.00 0.31
C ARG A 189 -21.73 7.01 0.19
#